data_AF-A0A7Y0N2N5-F1
#
_entry.id   AF-A0A7Y0N2N5-F1
#
_cell.length_a   1.000
_cell.length_b   1.000
_cell.length_c   1.000
_cell.angle_alpha   90.00
_cell.angle_beta   90.00
_cell.angle_gamma   90.00
#
_symmetry.space_group_name_H-M   'P 1'
#
loop_
_entity.id
_entity.type
_entity.pdbx_description
1 polymer ?
#
loop_
_entity_poly.entity_id
_entity_poly.type
_entity_poly.pdbx_seq_one_letter_code
_entity_poly.pdbx_strand_id
1 'polypeptide(L)'
;TLAGMPKAPSTMNPIYSLERATKRRNVVLMRMLDEKYITQEQFDEARNEPIIARYHSAEIEVSAPYVAELARAWAVKEYGEEKAYTSGLNIYMTVDSKLQDAANKAAVNNLMAYDERHGYRGAEKGLWKEGEAAWDAEQIEKHLKGQPTYG
;
A
#
# COMPACT_ATOMS: atom_id res chain seq x y z
N THR A 1 -5.89 20.90 -4.73
CA THR A 1 -6.16 19.44 -4.84
C THR A 1 -7.24 18.96 -3.89
N LEU A 2 -7.18 19.30 -2.60
CA LEU A 2 -8.15 18.87 -1.58
C LEU A 2 -9.62 19.22 -1.91
N ALA A 3 -9.91 20.41 -2.43
CA ALA A 3 -11.27 20.84 -2.77
C ALA A 3 -11.97 19.98 -3.86
N GLY A 4 -11.21 19.23 -4.66
CA GLY A 4 -11.75 18.36 -5.70
C GLY A 4 -12.16 16.96 -5.20
N MET A 5 -11.69 16.57 -4.02
CA MET A 5 -11.81 15.21 -3.47
C MET A 5 -13.20 14.80 -2.95
N PRO A 6 -14.06 15.70 -2.41
CA PRO A 6 -15.35 15.27 -1.82
C PRO A 6 -16.25 14.48 -2.77
N LYS A 7 -16.11 14.68 -4.09
CA LYS A 7 -16.90 13.96 -5.10
C LYS A 7 -16.57 12.46 -5.18
N ALA A 8 -15.31 12.08 -4.97
CA ALA A 8 -14.86 10.69 -5.07
C ALA A 8 -13.48 10.53 -4.38
N PRO A 9 -13.43 10.57 -3.03
CA PRO A 9 -12.17 10.66 -2.29
C PRO A 9 -11.28 9.42 -2.47
N SER A 10 -11.87 8.24 -2.68
CA SER A 10 -11.13 6.99 -2.90
C SER A 10 -10.40 6.93 -4.25
N THR A 11 -10.99 7.50 -5.31
CA THR A 11 -10.44 7.37 -6.68
C THR A 11 -9.72 8.61 -7.20
N MET A 12 -9.90 9.76 -6.53
CA MET A 12 -9.29 11.05 -6.88
C MET A 12 -8.20 11.49 -5.89
N ASN A 13 -7.79 10.62 -4.97
CA ASN A 13 -6.63 10.85 -4.11
C ASN A 13 -5.34 10.69 -4.94
N PRO A 14 -4.39 11.65 -4.90
CA PRO A 14 -3.12 11.57 -5.62
C PRO A 14 -2.25 10.37 -5.21
N ILE A 15 -2.45 9.80 -4.02
CA ILE A 15 -1.81 8.57 -3.57
C ILE A 15 -2.33 7.35 -4.35
N TYR A 16 -3.62 7.32 -4.68
CA TYR A 16 -4.22 6.24 -5.48
C TYR A 16 -4.00 6.44 -6.99
N SER A 17 -4.20 7.67 -7.49
CA SER A 17 -4.02 8.00 -8.90
C SER A 17 -3.66 9.48 -9.11
N LEU A 18 -2.40 9.73 -9.43
CA LEU A 18 -1.87 11.06 -9.73
C LEU A 18 -2.58 11.70 -10.93
N GLU A 19 -2.85 10.92 -11.97
CA GLU A 19 -3.53 11.39 -13.20
C GLU A 19 -4.95 11.89 -12.89
N ARG A 20 -5.75 11.08 -12.17
CA ARG A 20 -7.13 11.45 -11.81
C ARG A 20 -7.16 12.64 -10.87
N ALA A 21 -6.26 12.69 -9.89
CA ALA A 21 -6.11 13.83 -9.00
C ALA A 21 -5.74 15.12 -9.76
N THR A 22 -4.85 15.03 -10.74
CA THR A 22 -4.43 16.17 -11.59
C THR A 22 -5.58 16.69 -12.45
N LYS A 23 -6.28 15.79 -13.17
CA LYS A 23 -7.47 16.17 -13.95
C LYS A 23 -8.51 16.85 -13.06
N ARG A 24 -8.75 16.31 -11.86
CA ARG A 24 -9.72 16.87 -10.93
C ARG A 24 -9.30 18.23 -10.38
N ARG A 25 -8.03 18.41 -10.02
CA ARG A 25 -7.46 19.70 -9.61
C ARG A 25 -7.70 20.76 -10.69
N ASN A 26 -7.40 20.43 -11.95
CA ASN A 26 -7.50 21.38 -13.05
C ASN A 26 -8.96 21.82 -13.30
N VAL A 27 -9.94 20.92 -13.10
CA VAL A 27 -11.37 21.29 -13.15
C VAL A 27 -11.74 22.31 -12.06
N VAL A 28 -11.18 22.17 -10.84
CA VAL A 28 -11.43 23.13 -9.76
C VAL A 28 -10.75 24.47 -10.07
N LEU A 29 -9.49 24.45 -10.53
CA LEU A 29 -8.77 25.66 -10.92
C LEU A 29 -9.51 26.43 -12.03
N MET A 30 -10.06 25.72 -13.02
CA MET A 30 -10.84 26.33 -14.09
C MET A 30 -12.08 27.06 -13.53
N ARG A 31 -12.83 26.42 -12.62
CA ARG A 31 -13.99 27.07 -11.98
C ARG A 31 -13.61 28.26 -11.12
N MET A 32 -12.48 28.19 -10.40
CA MET A 32 -11.97 29.31 -9.61
C MET A 32 -11.62 30.51 -10.49
N LEU A 33 -11.08 30.27 -11.68
CA LEU A 33 -10.81 31.30 -12.67
C LEU A 33 -12.13 31.90 -13.21
N ASP A 34 -13.09 31.04 -13.60
CA ASP A 34 -14.40 31.46 -14.11
C ASP A 34 -15.18 32.32 -13.09
N GLU A 35 -15.11 31.95 -11.81
CA GLU A 35 -15.73 32.66 -10.69
C GLU A 35 -14.87 33.83 -10.16
N LYS A 36 -13.74 34.13 -10.81
CA LYS A 36 -12.81 35.25 -10.51
C LYS A 36 -12.17 35.20 -9.12
N TYR A 37 -12.00 34.01 -8.55
CA TYR A 37 -11.22 33.83 -7.32
C TYR A 37 -9.70 33.86 -7.55
N ILE A 38 -9.25 33.59 -8.77
CA ILE A 38 -7.83 33.60 -9.18
C ILE A 38 -7.65 34.31 -10.52
N THR A 39 -6.44 34.78 -10.80
CA THR A 39 -6.04 35.33 -12.10
C THR A 39 -5.63 34.22 -13.08
N GLN A 40 -5.53 34.56 -14.37
CA GLN A 40 -5.01 33.64 -15.40
C GLN A 40 -3.58 33.19 -15.07
N GLU A 41 -2.74 34.10 -14.59
CA GLU A 41 -1.35 33.80 -14.20
C GLU A 41 -1.31 32.77 -13.06
N GLN A 42 -2.14 32.96 -12.03
CA GLN A 42 -2.26 32.04 -10.90
C GLN A 42 -2.81 30.67 -11.34
N PHE A 43 -3.73 30.64 -12.31
CA PHE A 43 -4.23 29.40 -12.89
C PHE A 43 -3.11 28.62 -13.59
N ASP A 44 -2.32 29.28 -14.44
CA ASP A 44 -1.26 28.64 -15.21
C ASP A 44 -0.11 28.15 -14.30
N GLU A 45 0.24 28.93 -13.28
CA GLU A 45 1.21 28.54 -12.25
C GLU A 45 0.72 27.29 -11.49
N ALA A 46 -0.45 27.34 -10.85
CA ALA A 46 -0.98 26.25 -10.04
C ALA A 46 -1.28 24.97 -10.86
N ARG A 47 -1.59 25.11 -12.15
CA ARG A 47 -1.79 23.99 -13.07
C ARG A 47 -0.48 23.26 -13.39
N ASN A 48 0.63 24.00 -13.49
CA ASN A 48 1.94 23.45 -13.83
C ASN A 48 2.69 22.90 -12.62
N GLU A 49 2.27 23.23 -11.40
CA GLU A 49 2.85 22.65 -10.20
C GLU A 49 2.67 21.12 -10.16
N PRO A 50 3.72 20.36 -9.82
CA PRO A 50 3.60 18.92 -9.60
C PRO A 50 2.82 18.63 -8.32
N ILE A 51 1.96 17.61 -8.34
CA ILE A 51 1.28 17.14 -7.13
C ILE A 51 2.21 16.20 -6.38
N ILE A 52 2.76 16.67 -5.26
CA ILE A 52 3.54 15.85 -4.33
C ILE A 52 2.59 15.31 -3.26
N ALA A 53 2.44 13.99 -3.20
CA ALA A 53 1.61 13.33 -2.21
C ALA A 53 2.38 12.17 -1.56
N ARG A 54 2.30 12.08 -0.24
CA ARG A 54 2.86 10.98 0.55
C ARG A 54 1.85 10.56 1.60
N TYR A 55 1.86 9.29 1.99
CA TYR A 55 1.14 8.86 3.17
C TYR A 55 1.70 9.59 4.39
N HIS A 56 0.80 10.11 5.21
CA HIS A 56 1.11 10.57 6.56
C HIS A 56 0.65 9.46 7.51
N SER A 57 1.39 8.36 7.55
CA SER A 57 1.17 7.26 8.48
C SER A 57 2.28 7.25 9.52
N ALA A 58 2.04 6.55 10.63
CA ALA A 58 3.14 6.17 11.51
C ALA A 58 4.18 5.40 10.69
N GLU A 59 5.46 5.73 10.87
CA GLU A 59 6.54 4.93 10.31
C GLU A 59 6.54 3.57 11.03
N ILE A 60 6.51 2.50 10.25
CA ILE A 60 6.62 1.15 10.81
C ILE A 60 8.09 0.90 11.08
N GLU A 61 8.51 1.07 12.33
CA GLU A 61 9.90 0.86 12.75
C GLU A 61 10.29 -0.63 12.81
N VAL A 62 9.31 -1.53 13.00
CA VAL A 62 9.52 -2.98 13.06
C VAL A 62 8.36 -3.74 12.44
N SER A 63 8.65 -4.79 11.65
CA SER A 63 7.62 -5.66 11.09
C SER A 63 7.20 -6.71 12.11
N ALA A 64 6.17 -6.40 12.89
CA ALA A 64 5.65 -7.27 13.95
C ALA A 64 4.11 -7.45 13.85
N PRO A 65 3.58 -8.03 12.75
CA PRO A 65 2.14 -8.11 12.49
C PRO A 65 1.38 -8.89 13.58
N TYR A 66 1.96 -9.97 14.11
CA TYR A 66 1.36 -10.73 15.21
C TYR A 66 1.29 -9.93 16.52
N VAL A 67 2.30 -9.12 16.81
CA VAL A 67 2.34 -8.27 18.01
C VAL A 67 1.35 -7.12 17.87
N ALA A 68 1.26 -6.52 16.68
CA ALA A 68 0.27 -5.49 16.36
C ALA A 68 -1.16 -6.03 16.50
N GLU A 69 -1.42 -7.25 16.01
CA GLU A 69 -2.73 -7.89 16.17
C GLU A 69 -3.04 -8.22 17.63
N LEU A 70 -2.04 -8.65 18.41
CA LEU A 70 -2.21 -8.86 19.86
C LEU A 70 -2.62 -7.56 20.56
N ALA A 71 -1.96 -6.44 20.24
CA ALA A 71 -2.30 -5.12 20.78
C ALA A 71 -3.73 -4.69 20.38
N ARG A 72 -4.11 -4.90 19.11
CA ARG A 72 -5.45 -4.61 18.60
C ARG A 72 -6.52 -5.45 19.30
N ALA A 73 -6.32 -6.76 19.39
CA ALA A 73 -7.25 -7.69 20.04
C ALA A 73 -7.42 -7.38 21.52
N TRP A 74 -6.33 -7.03 22.21
CA TRP A 74 -6.37 -6.57 23.60
C TRP A 74 -7.17 -5.26 23.73
N ALA A 75 -6.92 -4.26 22.88
CA ALA A 75 -7.64 -2.98 22.95
C ALA A 75 -9.15 -3.15 22.72
N VAL A 76 -9.55 -3.97 21.75
CA VAL A 76 -10.97 -4.28 21.49
C VAL A 76 -11.59 -5.00 22.68
N LYS A 77 -10.86 -5.93 23.30
CA LYS A 77 -11.34 -6.64 24.49
C LYS A 77 -11.56 -5.71 25.68
N GLU A 78 -10.62 -4.80 25.95
CA GLU A 78 -10.67 -3.94 27.14
C GLU A 78 -11.57 -2.72 26.98
N TYR A 79 -11.63 -2.13 25.78
CA TYR A 79 -12.32 -0.85 25.55
C TYR A 79 -13.54 -0.95 24.63
N GLY A 80 -13.78 -2.11 24.02
CA GLY A 80 -14.78 -2.30 22.98
C GLY A 80 -14.29 -1.77 21.63
N GLU A 81 -14.94 -2.25 20.55
CA GLU A 81 -14.51 -2.00 19.17
C GLU A 81 -14.46 -0.51 18.81
N GLU A 82 -15.54 0.23 19.07
CA GLU A 82 -15.64 1.64 18.73
C GLU A 82 -14.51 2.47 19.36
N LYS A 83 -14.29 2.31 20.66
CA LYS A 83 -13.27 3.09 21.38
C LYS A 83 -11.87 2.65 20.99
N ALA A 84 -11.63 1.35 20.79
CA ALA A 84 -10.32 0.84 20.37
C ALA A 84 -9.85 1.48 19.06
N TYR A 85 -10.77 1.78 18.13
CA TYR A 85 -10.42 2.36 16.83
C TYR A 85 -10.48 3.88 16.75
N THR A 86 -11.31 4.54 17.57
CA THR A 86 -11.59 5.98 17.40
C THR A 86 -10.97 6.88 18.46
N SER A 87 -10.54 6.34 19.60
CA SER A 87 -10.07 7.14 20.73
C SER A 87 -8.59 7.57 20.67
N GLY A 88 -7.85 7.13 19.65
CA GLY A 88 -6.45 7.52 19.44
C GLY A 88 -5.49 6.96 20.50
N LEU A 89 -5.69 5.71 20.93
CA LEU A 89 -4.85 5.04 21.94
C LEU A 89 -3.41 4.85 21.46
N ASN A 90 -2.46 5.07 22.36
CA ASN A 90 -1.06 4.66 22.19
C ASN A 90 -0.81 3.43 23.08
N ILE A 91 -0.48 2.29 22.47
CA ILE A 91 -0.26 1.01 23.15
C ILE A 91 1.24 0.69 23.13
N TYR A 92 1.83 0.56 24.31
CA TYR A 92 3.25 0.22 24.48
C TYR A 92 3.35 -1.24 24.93
N MET A 93 4.03 -2.06 24.13
CA MET A 93 4.19 -3.49 24.36
C MET A 93 5.58 -3.80 24.91
N THR A 94 5.75 -4.96 25.53
CA THR A 94 7.03 -5.42 26.12
C THR A 94 7.96 -6.10 25.12
N VAL A 95 7.59 -6.17 23.84
CA VAL A 95 8.37 -6.86 22.81
C VAL A 95 9.55 -5.99 22.37
N ASP A 96 10.75 -6.57 22.41
CA ASP A 96 11.96 -5.94 21.87
C ASP A 96 12.03 -6.12 20.35
N SER A 97 12.27 -5.03 19.62
CA SER A 97 12.28 -5.02 18.15
C SER A 97 13.38 -5.89 17.55
N LYS A 98 14.58 -5.89 18.14
CA LYS A 98 15.71 -6.69 17.64
C LYS A 98 15.46 -8.18 17.85
N LEU A 99 14.89 -8.55 18.99
CA LEU A 99 14.52 -9.94 19.26
C LEU A 99 13.37 -10.40 18.36
N GLN A 100 12.38 -9.55 18.08
CA GLN A 100 11.29 -9.89 17.16
C GLN A 100 11.80 -10.12 15.74
N ASP A 101 12.69 -9.27 15.23
CA ASP A 101 13.31 -9.46 13.92
C ASP A 101 14.12 -10.76 13.84
N ALA A 102 14.90 -11.06 14.89
CA ALA A 102 15.65 -12.30 14.97
C ALA A 102 14.71 -13.53 15.00
N ALA A 103 13.61 -13.45 15.75
CA ALA A 103 12.61 -14.51 15.83
C ALA A 103 11.92 -14.75 14.48
N ASN A 104 11.53 -13.69 13.77
CA ASN A 104 10.94 -13.77 12.43
C ASN A 104 11.90 -14.47 11.45
N LYS A 105 13.17 -14.05 11.43
CA LYS A 105 14.19 -14.67 10.57
C LYS A 105 14.41 -16.14 10.92
N ALA A 106 14.52 -16.48 12.20
CA ALA A 106 14.72 -17.85 12.65
C ALA A 106 13.54 -18.76 12.24
N ALA A 107 12.31 -18.31 12.43
CA ALA A 107 11.11 -19.07 12.07
C ALA A 107 11.02 -19.32 10.56
N VAL A 108 11.21 -18.28 9.73
CA VAL A 108 11.16 -18.39 8.26
C VAL A 108 12.29 -19.30 7.75
N ASN A 109 13.52 -19.07 8.21
CA ASN A 109 14.68 -19.86 7.77
C ASN A 109 14.52 -21.34 8.14
N ASN A 110 14.03 -21.64 9.34
CA ASN A 110 13.82 -23.03 9.76
C ASN A 110 12.71 -23.70 8.93
N LEU A 111 11.62 -22.97 8.62
CA LEU A 111 10.54 -23.47 7.78
C LEU A 111 11.03 -23.75 6.35
N MET A 112 11.78 -22.83 5.75
CA MET A 112 12.36 -23.00 4.42
C MET A 112 13.35 -24.17 4.40
N ALA A 113 14.26 -24.24 5.37
CA ALA A 113 15.22 -25.33 5.44
C ALA A 113 14.54 -26.70 5.63
N TYR A 114 13.42 -26.75 6.36
CA TYR A 114 12.61 -27.96 6.43
C TYR A 114 12.00 -28.30 5.07
N ASP A 115 11.35 -27.35 4.41
CA ASP A 115 10.71 -27.55 3.09
C ASP A 115 11.71 -28.05 2.04
N GLU A 116 12.88 -27.41 1.94
CA GLU A 116 13.93 -27.78 0.99
C GLU A 116 14.44 -29.21 1.19
N ARG A 117 14.51 -29.70 2.44
CA ARG A 117 14.90 -31.09 2.74
C ARG A 117 13.83 -32.12 2.42
N HIS A 118 12.59 -31.71 2.22
CA HIS A 118 11.46 -32.60 1.92
C HIS A 118 11.04 -32.56 0.44
N GLY A 119 11.85 -31.91 -0.40
CA GLY A 119 11.70 -31.93 -1.85
C GLY A 119 10.67 -30.93 -2.38
N TYR A 120 10.78 -30.66 -3.68
CA TYR A 120 9.94 -29.69 -4.36
C TYR A 120 8.50 -30.19 -4.53
N ARG A 121 7.52 -29.35 -4.18
CA ARG A 121 6.08 -29.67 -4.20
C ARG A 121 5.39 -29.49 -5.56
N GLY A 122 6.13 -29.07 -6.59
CA GLY A 122 5.57 -28.76 -7.91
C GLY A 122 5.18 -27.29 -8.07
N ALA A 123 5.11 -26.84 -9.33
CA ALA A 123 4.69 -25.49 -9.65
C ALA A 123 3.16 -25.38 -9.62
N GLU A 124 2.63 -24.25 -9.14
CA GLU A 124 1.18 -24.02 -9.18
C GLU A 124 0.64 -23.99 -10.61
N LYS A 125 1.42 -23.48 -11.56
CA LYS A 125 1.12 -23.46 -13.00
C LYS A 125 2.40 -23.57 -13.83
N GLY A 126 2.37 -24.40 -14.87
CA GLY A 126 3.39 -24.40 -15.93
C GLY A 126 3.05 -23.35 -16.99
N LEU A 127 4.06 -22.60 -17.45
CA LEU A 127 3.88 -21.56 -18.48
C LEU A 127 3.90 -22.13 -19.90
N TRP A 128 4.54 -23.27 -20.11
CA TRP A 128 4.57 -24.02 -21.37
C TRP A 128 4.44 -25.52 -21.07
N LYS A 129 4.05 -26.31 -22.07
CA LYS A 129 3.93 -27.76 -21.93
C LYS A 129 5.23 -28.48 -22.25
N GLU A 130 5.35 -29.72 -21.77
CA GLU A 130 6.46 -30.59 -22.12
C GLU A 130 6.48 -30.83 -23.65
N GLY A 131 7.58 -30.47 -24.30
CA GLY A 131 7.75 -30.52 -25.76
C GLY A 131 7.49 -29.21 -26.50
N GLU A 132 7.01 -28.16 -25.83
CA GLU A 132 6.94 -26.80 -26.40
C GLU A 132 8.23 -26.02 -26.14
N ALA A 133 8.53 -25.05 -27.01
CA ALA A 133 9.64 -24.12 -26.77
C ALA A 133 9.34 -23.30 -25.51
N ALA A 134 10.32 -23.22 -24.61
CA ALA A 134 10.21 -22.37 -23.43
C ALA A 134 9.97 -20.92 -23.84
N TRP A 135 9.12 -20.23 -23.09
CA TRP A 135 8.85 -18.81 -23.32
C TRP A 135 10.12 -17.99 -23.10
N ASP A 136 10.27 -16.91 -23.85
CA ASP A 136 11.33 -15.94 -23.61
C ASP A 136 11.04 -15.08 -22.36
N ALA A 137 12.05 -14.36 -21.89
CA ALA A 137 11.94 -13.55 -20.68
C ALA A 137 10.86 -12.45 -20.80
N GLU A 138 10.65 -11.90 -21.99
CA GLU A 138 9.69 -10.81 -22.23
C GLU A 138 8.24 -11.35 -22.16
N GLN A 139 8.01 -12.53 -22.71
CA GLN A 139 6.74 -13.26 -22.62
C GLN A 139 6.40 -13.62 -21.17
N ILE A 140 7.39 -14.12 -20.42
CA ILE A 140 7.23 -14.45 -18.99
C ILE A 140 6.90 -13.19 -18.20
N GLU A 141 7.67 -12.11 -18.36
CA GLU A 141 7.48 -10.87 -17.60
C GLU A 141 6.12 -10.21 -17.90
N LYS A 142 5.72 -10.19 -19.17
CA LYS A 142 4.40 -9.70 -19.59
C LYS A 142 3.26 -10.49 -18.95
N HIS A 143 3.40 -11.82 -18.87
CA HIS A 143 2.42 -12.67 -18.22
C HIS A 143 2.36 -12.43 -16.71
N LEU A 144 3.52 -12.36 -16.05
CA LEU A 144 3.60 -12.14 -14.60
C LEU A 144 3.06 -10.76 -14.19
N LYS A 145 3.24 -9.72 -15.01
CA LYS A 145 2.63 -8.39 -14.79
C LYS A 145 1.11 -8.42 -14.74
N GLY A 146 0.47 -9.41 -15.35
CA GLY A 146 -0.98 -9.59 -15.34
C GLY A 146 -1.50 -10.44 -14.18
N GLN A 147 -0.61 -11.10 -13.41
CA GLN A 147 -1.01 -11.93 -12.29
C GLN A 147 -1.20 -11.08 -11.02
N PRO A 148 -2.17 -11.41 -10.15
CA PRO A 148 -2.29 -10.76 -8.85
C PRO A 148 -1.03 -11.03 -8.02
N THR A 149 -0.40 -9.96 -7.52
CA THR A 149 0.62 -10.09 -6.47
C THR A 149 -0.08 -10.13 -5.13
N TYR A 150 -0.03 -11.28 -4.45
CA TYR A 150 -0.45 -11.37 -3.05
C TYR A 150 0.75 -11.04 -2.18
N GLY A 151 0.71 -9.87 -1.53
CA GLY A 151 1.71 -9.37 -0.61
C GLY A 151 1.04 -8.61 0.51
#